data_AF-A0A936GGJ7-F1
#
_entry.id   AF-A0A936GGJ7-F1
#
_cell.length_a   1.000
_cell.length_b   1.000
_cell.length_c   1.000
_cell.angle_alpha   90.00
_cell.angle_beta   90.00
_cell.angle_gamma   90.00
#
_symmetry.space_group_name_H-M   'P 1'
#
loop_
_entity.id
_entity.type
_entity.pdbx_description
1 polymer ?
#
loop_
_entity_poly.entity_id
_entity_poly.type
_entity_poly.pdbx_seq_one_letter_code
_entity_poly.pdbx_strand_id
1 'polypeptide(L)'
;MSWDFGRLEDTLPYIVPYTQRNAAITQTYEYGPWDVKLKVTNDHGCVDSIVQSIFIEISVGLFVPNAFAPTNPATGVREFRPAGFNLETYTISVFDAWGNLVWFSDKLNNEGQPSEAWDGSYQGKLAKAGTYFWVIDAKFKNGDSWTGMNIDGKEYTKGPVMLVR
;
A
#
# COMPACT_ATOMS: atom_id res chain seq x y z
N MET A 1 16.61 -32.24 2.49
CA MET A 1 17.19 -30.89 2.65
C MET A 1 16.16 -29.98 3.29
N SER A 2 16.55 -28.85 3.87
CA SER A 2 15.62 -27.92 4.49
C SER A 2 15.96 -26.47 4.16
N TRP A 3 14.95 -25.66 3.91
CA TRP A 3 15.07 -24.23 3.67
C TRP A 3 14.60 -23.44 4.89
N ASP A 4 15.30 -22.36 5.15
CA ASP A 4 14.87 -21.27 6.02
C ASP A 4 14.90 -20.02 5.15
N PHE A 5 13.75 -19.40 4.91
CA PHE A 5 13.63 -18.26 4.00
C PHE A 5 13.83 -16.91 4.70
N GLY A 6 14.16 -16.92 6.00
CA GLY A 6 14.44 -15.73 6.79
C GLY A 6 13.22 -14.88 7.13
N ARG A 7 12.00 -15.32 6.78
CA ARG A 7 10.76 -14.57 7.02
C ARG A 7 10.32 -14.71 8.48
N LEU A 8 9.73 -13.65 9.03
CA LEU A 8 9.27 -13.63 10.43
C LEU A 8 8.16 -14.67 10.72
N GLU A 9 7.41 -15.06 9.70
CA GLU A 9 6.34 -16.06 9.77
C GLU A 9 6.86 -17.51 9.69
N ASP A 10 8.09 -17.72 9.23
CA ASP A 10 8.71 -19.04 9.12
C ASP A 10 9.19 -19.51 10.50
N THR A 11 8.29 -20.17 11.24
CA THR A 11 8.60 -20.72 12.57
C THR A 11 9.36 -22.06 12.53
N LEU A 12 9.32 -22.75 11.39
CA LEU A 12 10.01 -24.02 11.16
C LEU A 12 10.62 -24.06 9.76
N PRO A 13 11.76 -24.75 9.59
CA PRO A 13 12.39 -24.87 8.28
C PRO A 13 11.53 -25.74 7.35
N TYR A 14 11.39 -25.29 6.10
CA TYR A 14 10.66 -25.98 5.05
C TYR A 14 11.44 -27.19 4.53
N ILE A 15 10.96 -28.40 4.82
CA ILE A 15 11.66 -29.65 4.47
C ILE A 15 11.30 -30.06 3.04
N VAL A 16 12.33 -30.26 2.21
CA VAL A 16 12.19 -30.74 0.83
C VAL A 16 12.75 -32.16 0.70
N PRO A 17 11.92 -33.13 0.27
CA PRO A 17 12.37 -34.47 -0.07
C PRO A 17 13.36 -34.46 -1.24
N TYR A 18 14.28 -35.44 -1.28
CA TYR A 18 15.30 -35.53 -2.34
C TYR A 18 14.68 -35.63 -3.76
N THR A 19 13.51 -36.25 -3.88
CA THR A 19 12.77 -36.39 -5.14
C THR A 19 12.24 -35.06 -5.68
N GLN A 20 12.09 -34.04 -4.85
CA GLN A 20 11.57 -32.71 -5.20
C GLN A 20 12.65 -31.62 -5.20
N ARG A 21 13.93 -31.97 -5.08
CA ARG A 21 15.04 -31.00 -4.97
C ARG A 21 15.17 -30.04 -6.16
N ASN A 22 14.62 -30.40 -7.32
CA ASN A 22 14.64 -29.59 -8.54
C ASN A 22 13.36 -28.77 -8.73
N ALA A 23 12.37 -28.90 -7.85
CA ALA A 23 11.15 -28.11 -7.92
C ALA A 23 11.45 -26.67 -7.47
N ALA A 24 10.93 -25.69 -8.21
CA ALA A 24 10.97 -24.31 -7.79
C ALA A 24 10.14 -24.12 -6.52
N ILE A 25 10.67 -23.40 -5.55
CA ILE A 25 9.95 -23.00 -4.34
C ILE A 25 9.69 -21.50 -4.45
N THR A 26 8.45 -21.10 -4.28
CA THR A 26 8.03 -19.70 -4.34
C THR A 26 7.62 -19.26 -2.94
N GLN A 27 8.14 -18.11 -2.51
CA GLN A 27 7.76 -17.44 -1.27
C GLN A 27 7.48 -15.97 -1.56
N THR A 28 6.60 -15.37 -0.76
CA THR A 28 6.31 -13.93 -0.81
C THR A 28 7.08 -13.24 0.31
N TYR A 29 7.63 -12.08 0.00
CA TYR A 29 8.43 -11.27 0.91
C TYR A 29 7.85 -9.87 1.01
N GLU A 30 8.08 -9.22 2.16
CA GLU A 30 7.93 -7.77 2.30
C GLU A 30 9.20 -7.06 1.82
N TYR A 31 9.13 -5.73 1.71
CA TYR A 31 10.27 -4.90 1.36
C TYR A 31 11.43 -5.10 2.34
N GLY A 32 12.65 -5.11 1.79
CA GLY A 32 13.87 -5.08 2.58
C GLY A 32 14.79 -6.29 2.38
N PRO A 33 15.82 -6.39 3.23
CA PRO A 33 16.79 -7.47 3.14
C PRO A 33 16.30 -8.75 3.82
N TRP A 34 16.56 -9.89 3.19
CA TRP A 34 16.24 -11.21 3.71
C TRP A 34 17.40 -12.18 3.51
N ASP A 35 17.71 -12.98 4.53
CA ASP A 35 18.71 -14.04 4.45
C ASP A 35 18.04 -15.39 4.22
N VAL A 36 18.27 -15.97 3.04
CA VAL A 36 17.75 -17.29 2.69
C VAL A 36 18.83 -18.34 2.92
N LYS A 37 18.52 -19.35 3.73
CA LYS A 37 19.43 -20.42 4.11
C LYS A 37 18.96 -21.77 3.59
N LEU A 38 19.85 -22.45 2.89
CA LEU A 38 19.68 -23.86 2.54
C LEU A 38 20.58 -24.70 3.44
N LYS A 39 20.00 -25.70 4.09
CA LYS A 39 20.72 -26.73 4.86
C LYS A 39 20.52 -28.09 4.23
N VAL A 40 21.62 -28.81 4.01
CA VAL A 40 21.63 -30.17 3.47
C VAL A 40 22.31 -31.10 4.47
N THR A 41 21.75 -32.30 4.63
CA THR A 41 22.35 -33.38 5.39
C THR A 41 22.44 -34.58 4.45
N ASN A 42 23.60 -35.22 4.35
CA ASN A 42 23.77 -36.45 3.59
C ASN A 42 23.41 -37.70 4.44
N ASP A 43 23.39 -38.86 3.81
CA ASP A 43 23.04 -40.13 4.48
C ASP A 43 24.05 -40.58 5.54
N HIS A 44 25.25 -39.98 5.55
CA HIS A 44 26.30 -40.19 6.55
C HIS A 44 26.22 -39.18 7.72
N GLY A 45 25.20 -38.31 7.75
CA GLY A 45 25.01 -37.32 8.80
C GLY A 45 25.87 -36.06 8.67
N CYS A 46 26.66 -35.90 7.61
CA CYS A 46 27.38 -34.64 7.35
C CYS A 46 26.38 -33.55 6.97
N VAL A 47 26.52 -32.40 7.61
CA VAL A 47 25.66 -31.23 7.40
C VAL A 47 26.47 -30.13 6.75
N ASP A 48 25.89 -29.50 5.74
CA ASP A 48 26.42 -28.28 5.13
C ASP A 48 25.28 -27.25 4.93
N SER A 49 25.63 -25.97 4.88
CA SER A 49 24.65 -24.91 4.62
C SER A 49 25.23 -23.72 3.89
N ILE A 50 24.40 -23.12 3.04
CA ILE A 50 24.68 -21.85 2.37
C ILE A 50 23.63 -20.82 2.77
N VAL A 51 24.05 -19.56 2.91
CA VAL A 51 23.17 -18.41 3.12
C VAL A 51 23.35 -17.45 1.96
N GLN A 52 22.25 -16.94 1.42
CA GLN A 52 22.23 -15.92 0.39
C GLN A 52 21.31 -14.78 0.82
N SER A 53 21.86 -13.58 0.89
CA SER A 53 21.10 -12.36 1.13
C SER A 53 20.44 -11.90 -0.17
N ILE A 54 19.16 -11.58 -0.09
CA ILE A 54 18.37 -10.98 -1.17
C ILE A 54 17.78 -9.66 -0.68
N PHE A 55 17.56 -8.72 -1.60
CA PHE A 55 16.88 -7.46 -1.29
C PHE A 55 15.62 -7.37 -2.14
N ILE A 56 14.48 -7.15 -1.47
CA ILE A 56 13.18 -7.10 -2.12
C ILE A 56 12.78 -5.65 -2.27
N GLU A 57 12.73 -5.19 -3.51
CA GLU A 57 12.18 -3.88 -3.87
C GLU A 57 10.67 -3.98 -4.10
N ILE A 58 9.95 -2.92 -3.74
CA ILE A 58 8.52 -2.78 -4.00
C ILE A 58 8.28 -1.51 -4.80
N SER A 59 7.30 -1.54 -5.70
CA SER A 59 6.76 -0.32 -6.26
C SER A 59 5.81 0.34 -5.26
N VAL A 60 5.83 1.66 -5.19
CA VAL A 60 4.95 2.45 -4.30
C VAL A 60 4.22 3.52 -5.11
N GLY A 61 3.05 3.94 -4.64
CA GLY A 61 2.31 4.98 -5.32
C GLY A 61 1.06 5.43 -4.58
N LEU A 62 0.75 6.72 -4.73
CA LEU A 62 -0.49 7.33 -4.27
C LEU A 62 -0.91 8.43 -5.24
N PHE A 63 -2.12 8.29 -5.77
CA PHE A 63 -2.78 9.21 -6.68
C PHE A 63 -4.06 9.76 -6.05
N VAL A 64 -4.33 11.04 -6.26
CA VAL A 64 -5.47 11.75 -5.69
C VAL A 64 -6.31 12.34 -6.81
N PRO A 65 -7.59 11.93 -6.98
CA PRO A 65 -8.48 12.52 -7.98
C PRO A 65 -8.68 14.03 -7.75
N ASN A 66 -8.89 14.79 -8.83
CA ASN A 66 -9.16 16.22 -8.75
C ASN A 66 -10.66 16.56 -8.84
N ALA A 67 -11.53 15.60 -9.13
CA ALA A 67 -12.97 15.80 -9.22
C ALA A 67 -13.75 14.49 -9.01
N PHE A 68 -15.00 14.62 -8.56
CA PHE A 68 -15.96 13.53 -8.45
C PHE A 68 -17.39 14.08 -8.54
N ALA A 69 -18.36 13.21 -8.85
CA ALA A 69 -19.74 13.56 -9.14
C ALA A 69 -20.71 12.56 -8.46
N PRO A 70 -21.15 12.83 -7.22
CA PRO A 70 -21.95 11.90 -6.42
C PRO A 70 -23.24 11.38 -7.08
N THR A 71 -23.86 12.20 -7.92
CA THR A 71 -25.12 11.91 -8.61
C THR A 71 -24.94 11.25 -9.98
N ASN A 72 -23.71 11.07 -10.45
CA ASN A 72 -23.45 10.55 -11.79
C ASN A 72 -23.89 9.08 -11.93
N PRO A 73 -24.51 8.67 -13.04
CA PRO A 73 -24.90 7.27 -13.25
C PRO A 73 -23.72 6.29 -13.16
N ALA A 74 -22.51 6.68 -13.59
CA ALA A 74 -21.32 5.84 -13.49
C ALA A 74 -20.79 5.80 -12.05
N THR A 75 -20.71 4.62 -11.45
CA THR A 75 -20.31 4.45 -10.04
C THR A 75 -18.86 4.84 -9.76
N GLY A 76 -17.94 4.60 -10.71
CA GLY A 76 -16.52 4.88 -10.56
C GLY A 76 -16.14 6.35 -10.40
N VAL A 77 -17.09 7.29 -10.60
CA VAL A 77 -16.86 8.73 -10.44
C VAL A 77 -17.68 9.35 -9.31
N ARG A 78 -18.46 8.56 -8.56
CA ARG A 78 -19.37 9.08 -7.52
C ARG A 78 -18.68 9.47 -6.23
N GLU A 79 -17.52 8.91 -5.97
CA GLU A 79 -16.82 9.07 -4.69
C GLU A 79 -15.43 9.66 -4.94
N PHE A 80 -15.01 10.52 -4.03
CA PHE A 80 -13.63 10.93 -3.94
C PHE A 80 -12.82 9.88 -3.17
N ARG A 81 -12.04 9.10 -3.92
CA ARG A 81 -11.18 8.04 -3.37
C ARG A 81 -9.75 8.17 -3.92
N PRO A 82 -8.78 8.51 -3.07
CA PRO A 82 -7.37 8.36 -3.43
C PRO A 82 -7.04 6.89 -3.72
N ALA A 83 -6.23 6.66 -4.75
CA ALA A 83 -5.79 5.34 -5.16
C ALA A 83 -4.31 5.18 -4.84
N GLY A 84 -3.98 4.26 -3.95
CA GLY A 84 -2.59 3.99 -3.57
C GLY A 84 -2.36 2.50 -3.32
N PHE A 85 -1.09 2.12 -3.26
CA PHE A 85 -0.64 0.76 -2.96
C PHE A 85 0.66 0.78 -2.18
N ASN A 86 0.89 -0.24 -1.36
CA ASN A 86 2.04 -0.34 -0.47
C ASN A 86 2.18 0.87 0.49
N LEU A 87 1.06 1.44 0.94
CA LEU A 87 1.05 2.40 2.05
C LEU A 87 1.21 1.66 3.38
N GLU A 88 2.06 2.19 4.24
CA GLU A 88 2.21 1.78 5.63
C GLU A 88 1.31 2.64 6.53
N THR A 89 1.35 3.97 6.35
CA THR A 89 0.49 4.91 7.05
C THR A 89 -0.16 5.87 6.07
N TYR A 90 -1.39 6.29 6.36
CA TYR A 90 -2.16 7.18 5.51
C TYR A 90 -3.16 7.97 6.35
N THR A 91 -3.22 9.28 6.13
CA THR A 91 -4.29 10.14 6.63
C THR A 91 -4.72 11.09 5.54
N ILE A 92 -6.02 11.32 5.44
CA ILE A 92 -6.60 12.33 4.55
C ILE A 92 -7.60 13.18 5.33
N SER A 93 -7.51 14.48 5.13
CA SER A 93 -8.49 15.47 5.61
C SER A 93 -9.01 16.27 4.43
N VAL A 94 -10.33 16.41 4.32
CA VAL A 94 -10.99 17.25 3.32
C VAL A 94 -11.68 18.41 4.01
N PHE A 95 -11.45 19.61 3.50
CA PHE A 95 -11.94 20.87 4.03
C PHE A 95 -12.81 21.60 3.02
N ASP A 96 -13.79 22.35 3.51
CA ASP A 96 -14.50 23.33 2.69
C ASP A 96 -13.67 24.61 2.46
N ALA A 97 -14.22 25.54 1.68
CA ALA A 97 -13.56 26.82 1.36
C ALA A 97 -13.32 27.74 2.58
N TRP A 98 -13.94 27.46 3.73
CA TRP A 98 -13.77 28.20 4.97
C TRP A 98 -12.84 27.49 5.96
N GLY A 99 -12.28 26.34 5.59
CA GLY A 99 -11.37 25.56 6.42
C GLY A 99 -12.08 24.65 7.42
N ASN A 100 -13.39 24.43 7.30
CA ASN A 100 -14.07 23.43 8.12
C ASN A 100 -13.76 22.03 7.60
N LEU A 101 -13.40 21.11 8.50
CA LEU A 101 -13.23 19.70 8.16
C LEU A 101 -14.59 19.09 7.78
N VAL A 102 -14.70 18.61 6.54
CA VAL A 102 -15.92 17.97 6.03
C VAL A 102 -15.83 16.46 6.03
N TRP A 103 -14.63 15.91 5.86
CA TRP A 103 -14.40 14.47 5.86
C TRP A 103 -12.96 14.15 6.25
N PHE A 104 -12.76 12.99 6.88
CA PHE A 104 -11.48 12.49 7.31
C PHE A 104 -11.45 10.96 7.16
N SER A 105 -10.29 10.40 6.81
CA SER A 105 -10.04 8.97 6.89
C SER A 105 -8.57 8.67 7.14
N ASP A 106 -8.31 7.56 7.82
CA ASP A 106 -7.00 6.95 8.05
C ASP A 106 -6.98 5.46 7.66
N LYS A 107 -8.01 4.98 6.97
CA LYS A 107 -8.21 3.55 6.76
C LYS A 107 -7.49 3.04 5.52
N LEU A 108 -6.65 2.02 5.75
CA LEU A 108 -6.02 1.19 4.74
C LEU A 108 -6.58 -0.24 4.81
N ASN A 109 -6.64 -0.92 3.67
CA ASN A 109 -6.83 -2.37 3.63
C ASN A 109 -5.49 -3.11 3.88
N ASN A 110 -5.52 -4.45 3.92
CA ASN A 110 -4.33 -5.28 4.17
C ASN A 110 -3.23 -5.11 3.11
N GLU A 111 -3.58 -4.64 1.91
CA GLU A 111 -2.66 -4.40 0.80
C GLU A 111 -2.05 -2.99 0.83
N GLY A 112 -2.36 -2.17 1.84
CA GLY A 112 -1.87 -0.80 1.94
C GLY A 112 -2.53 0.12 0.91
N GLN A 113 -3.83 -0.04 0.67
CA GLN A 113 -4.63 0.81 -0.21
C GLN A 113 -5.73 1.53 0.60
N PRO A 114 -6.05 2.81 0.29
CA PRO A 114 -7.15 3.52 0.95
C PRO A 114 -8.48 2.78 0.78
N SER A 115 -9.16 2.47 1.88
CA SER A 115 -10.37 1.63 1.88
C SER A 115 -11.67 2.41 2.04
N GLU A 116 -11.59 3.67 2.48
CA GLU A 116 -12.73 4.58 2.59
C GLU A 116 -12.66 5.67 1.52
N ALA A 117 -13.82 6.27 1.23
CA ALA A 117 -13.96 7.35 0.27
C ALA A 117 -14.99 8.36 0.76
N TRP A 118 -14.89 9.58 0.24
CA TRP A 118 -15.89 10.61 0.50
C TRP A 118 -16.95 10.60 -0.60
N ASP A 119 -18.19 10.32 -0.22
CA ASP A 119 -19.36 10.31 -1.12
C ASP A 119 -19.92 11.72 -1.40
N GLY A 120 -19.27 12.76 -0.89
CA GLY A 120 -19.74 14.14 -1.02
C GLY A 120 -20.81 14.52 0.01
N SER A 121 -21.06 13.71 1.04
CA SER A 121 -21.94 14.07 2.14
C SER A 121 -21.22 14.87 3.24
N TYR A 122 -21.95 15.78 3.88
CA TYR A 122 -21.52 16.48 5.07
C TYR A 122 -22.74 16.67 5.98
N GLN A 123 -22.62 16.26 7.24
CA GLN A 123 -23.71 16.31 8.24
C GLN A 123 -25.01 15.64 7.75
N GLY A 124 -24.89 14.47 7.10
CA GLY A 124 -26.03 13.67 6.62
C GLY A 124 -26.75 14.24 5.40
N LYS A 125 -26.21 15.28 4.76
CA LYS A 125 -26.75 15.87 3.52
C LYS A 125 -25.68 15.92 2.46
N LEU A 126 -26.09 15.88 1.18
CA LEU A 126 -25.16 16.10 0.09
C LEU A 126 -24.58 17.52 0.17
N ALA A 127 -23.26 17.62 0.12
CA ALA A 127 -22.54 18.88 0.19
C ALA A 127 -22.82 19.75 -1.05
N LYS A 128 -22.45 21.02 -0.96
CA LYS A 128 -22.64 21.96 -2.08
C LYS A 128 -21.65 21.63 -3.20
N ALA A 129 -22.09 21.78 -4.44
CA ALA A 129 -21.16 21.74 -5.57
C ALA A 129 -20.13 22.88 -5.41
N GLY A 130 -18.87 22.58 -5.71
CA GLY A 130 -17.78 23.53 -5.53
C GLY A 130 -16.44 22.87 -5.26
N THR A 131 -15.45 23.69 -4.95
CA THR A 131 -14.09 23.27 -4.65
C THR A 131 -13.92 23.02 -3.15
N TYR A 132 -13.39 21.84 -2.84
CA TYR A 132 -12.93 21.43 -1.52
C TYR A 132 -11.42 21.24 -1.56
N PHE A 133 -10.78 21.18 -0.40
CA PHE A 133 -9.33 21.06 -0.29
C PHE A 133 -8.97 19.82 0.50
N TRP A 134 -8.16 18.94 -0.07
CA TRP A 134 -7.61 17.79 0.65
C TRP A 134 -6.20 18.09 1.14
N VAL A 135 -5.84 17.47 2.26
CA VAL A 135 -4.48 17.40 2.81
C VAL A 135 -4.21 15.94 3.16
N ILE A 136 -3.08 15.41 2.71
CA ILE A 136 -2.68 14.03 2.94
C ILE A 136 -1.29 13.98 3.55
N ASP A 137 -1.13 13.11 4.54
CA ASP A 137 0.16 12.65 5.06
C ASP A 137 0.20 11.12 4.92
N ALA A 138 1.27 10.59 4.32
CA ALA A 138 1.39 9.17 4.03
C ALA A 138 2.85 8.70 4.02
N LYS A 139 3.05 7.44 4.40
CA LYS A 139 4.32 6.71 4.30
C LYS A 139 4.11 5.38 3.63
N PHE A 140 5.08 4.95 2.85
CA PHE A 140 5.08 3.69 2.14
C PHE A 140 5.78 2.59 2.94
N LYS A 141 5.45 1.34 2.66
CA LYS A 141 6.06 0.15 3.27
C LYS A 141 7.56 0.02 3.00
N ASN A 142 8.11 0.78 2.04
CA ASN A 142 9.55 0.86 1.81
C ASN A 142 10.27 1.87 2.75
N GLY A 143 9.52 2.55 3.62
CA GLY A 143 10.02 3.57 4.54
C GLY A 143 9.98 5.00 3.99
N ASP A 144 9.70 5.19 2.70
CA ASP A 144 9.65 6.51 2.10
C ASP A 144 8.37 7.25 2.49
N SER A 145 8.49 8.56 2.74
CA SER A 145 7.33 9.44 2.87
C SER A 145 6.79 9.81 1.49
N TRP A 146 5.47 9.87 1.36
CA TRP A 146 4.86 10.41 0.15
C TRP A 146 5.06 11.93 0.08
N THR A 147 5.69 12.39 -0.99
CA THR A 147 6.05 13.79 -1.20
C THR A 147 4.93 14.62 -1.83
N GLY A 148 3.92 13.97 -2.41
CA GLY A 148 2.74 14.62 -2.97
C GLY A 148 2.39 14.15 -4.38
N MET A 149 1.30 14.70 -4.90
CA MET A 149 0.94 14.60 -6.32
C MET A 149 1.94 15.39 -7.16
N ASN A 150 2.54 14.75 -8.16
CA ASN A 150 3.40 15.44 -9.12
C ASN A 150 2.53 16.16 -10.16
N ILE A 151 2.57 17.50 -10.14
CA ILE A 151 1.90 18.38 -11.08
C ILE A 151 2.97 19.32 -11.64
N ASP A 152 3.26 19.20 -12.93
CA ASP A 152 4.27 20.00 -13.64
C ASP A 152 5.66 19.99 -12.96
N GLY A 153 6.07 18.84 -12.44
CA GLY A 153 7.37 18.67 -11.78
C GLY A 153 7.43 19.22 -10.35
N LYS A 154 6.29 19.62 -9.77
CA LYS A 154 6.18 20.02 -8.37
C LYS A 154 5.29 19.05 -7.62
N GLU A 155 5.64 18.79 -6.38
CA GLU A 155 4.95 17.83 -5.52
C GLU A 155 4.06 18.57 -4.52
N TYR A 156 2.84 18.09 -4.36
CA TYR A 156 1.84 18.70 -3.50
C TYR A 156 1.18 17.66 -2.59
N THR A 157 1.37 17.82 -1.28
CA THR A 157 0.68 17.03 -0.24
C THR A 157 -0.73 17.54 0.08
N LYS A 158 -1.15 18.60 -0.62
CA LYS A 158 -2.48 19.20 -0.51
C LYS A 158 -2.94 19.72 -1.87
N GLY A 159 -4.22 19.71 -2.12
CA GLY A 159 -4.76 20.17 -3.40
C GLY A 159 -6.27 20.34 -3.41
N PRO A 160 -6.81 20.90 -4.49
CA PRO A 160 -8.25 21.00 -4.67
C PRO A 160 -8.85 19.66 -5.10
N VAL A 161 -10.12 19.46 -4.74
CA VAL A 161 -11.02 18.49 -5.35
C VAL A 161 -12.35 19.17 -5.66
N MET A 162 -12.87 18.97 -6.87
CA MET A 162 -14.13 19.54 -7.32
C MET A 162 -15.27 18.55 -7.14
N LEU A 163 -16.31 18.96 -6.40
CA LEU A 163 -17.58 18.24 -6.33
C LEU A 163 -18.51 18.77 -7.43
N VAL A 164 -18.82 17.91 -8.40
CA VAL A 164 -19.67 18.20 -9.55
C VAL A 164 -21.07 17.62 -9.33
N ARG A 165 -22.08 18.22 -9.96
CA ARG A 165 -23.48 17.74 -9.97
C ARG A 165 -23.94 17.39 -11.37
#